data_AF-A0A1F3ZJB2-F1
#
_entry.id   AF-A0A1F3ZJB2-F1
#
_cell.length_a   1.000
_cell.length_b   1.000
_cell.length_c   1.000
_cell.angle_alpha   90.00
_cell.angle_beta   90.00
_cell.angle_gamma   90.00
#
_symmetry.space_group_name_H-M   'P 1'
#
loop_
_entity.id
_entity.type
_entity.pdbx_description
1 polymer ?
#
loop_
_entity_poly.entity_id
_entity_poly.type
_entity_poly.pdbx_seq_one_letter_code
_entity_poly.pdbx_strand_id
1 'polypeptide(L)' 'MTEERLIKIETKMTDLEDTVQELNKTVYQQQRKIDQLQAVCESLVAHVRELSESAREGGAGNERPPHY' A
#
# COMPACT_ATOMS: atom_id res chain seq x y z
N MET A 1 29.83 39.07 15.32
CA MET A 1 30.07 37.65 15.70
C MET A 1 28.79 36.94 16.13
N THR A 2 28.04 37.46 17.12
CA THR A 2 26.79 36.82 17.61
C THR A 2 25.65 36.90 16.60
N GLU A 3 25.47 38.04 15.95
CA GLU A 3 24.42 38.27 14.94
C GLU A 3 24.60 37.39 13.70
N GLU A 4 25.83 37.27 13.19
CA GLU A 4 26.14 36.38 12.06
C GLU A 4 25.86 34.90 12.39
N ARG A 5 26.08 34.48 13.65
CA ARG A 5 25.72 33.13 14.10
C ARG A 5 24.21 32.94 14.19
N LEU A 6 23.46 33.96 14.61
CA LEU A 6 21.99 33.93 14.65
C LEU A 6 21.41 33.80 13.24
N ILE A 7 21.87 34.64 12.30
CA ILE A 7 21.44 34.57 10.89
C ILE A 7 21.70 33.17 10.31
N LYS A 8 22.88 32.60 10.55
CA LYS A 8 23.21 31.23 10.10
C LYS A 8 22.29 30.16 10.70
N ILE A 9 21.84 30.33 11.94
CA ILE A 9 20.92 29.40 12.59
C ILE A 9 19.52 29.57 11.99
N GLU A 10 19.05 30.79 11.80
CA GLU A 10 17.74 31.07 11.19
C GLU A 10 17.65 30.51 9.77
N THR A 11 18.67 30.75 8.93
CA THR A 11 18.72 30.15 7.58
C THR A 11 18.63 28.63 7.63
N LYS A 12 19.43 27.99 8.50
CA LYS A 12 19.37 26.53 8.68
C LYS A 12 18.02 26.05 9.18
N MET A 13 17.35 26.84 10.02
CA MET A 13 16.05 26.48 10.57
C MET A 13 14.98 26.51 9.47
N THR A 14 14.98 27.55 8.63
CA THR A 14 14.09 27.63 7.46
C THR A 14 14.34 26.48 6.49
N ASP A 15 15.60 26.16 6.17
CA ASP A 15 15.93 25.02 5.30
C ASP A 15 15.41 23.69 5.87
N LEU A 16 15.49 23.51 7.19
CA LEU A 16 14.99 22.32 7.88
C LEU A 16 13.46 22.28 7.91
N GLU A 17 12.79 23.41 8.10
CA GLU A 17 11.33 23.52 8.03
C GLU A 17 10.82 23.10 6.65
N ASP A 18 11.43 23.61 5.58
CA ASP A 18 11.11 23.25 4.20
C ASP A 18 11.35 21.76 3.94
N THR A 19 12.50 21.24 4.38
CA THR A 19 12.83 19.81 4.27
C THR A 19 11.79 18.94 4.97
N VAL A 20 11.35 19.32 6.17
CA VAL A 20 10.32 18.58 6.92
C VAL A 20 8.98 18.61 6.19
N GLN A 21 8.60 19.73 5.58
CA GLN A 21 7.37 19.81 4.78
C GLN A 21 7.43 18.88 3.55
N GLU A 22 8.56 18.85 2.85
CA GLU A 22 8.76 17.96 1.69
C GLU A 22 8.74 16.48 2.08
N LEU A 23 9.39 16.12 3.19
CA LEU A 23 9.37 14.77 3.72
C LEU A 23 7.95 14.34 4.10
N ASN A 24 7.19 15.20 4.79
CA ASN A 24 5.80 14.92 5.13
C ASN A 24 4.93 14.68 3.89
N LYS A 25 5.07 15.52 2.86
CA LYS A 25 4.37 15.35 1.59
C LYS A 25 4.73 14.01 0.93
N THR A 26 6.00 13.65 0.96
CA THR A 26 6.49 12.38 0.39
C THR A 26 5.94 11.18 1.14
N VAL A 27 5.98 11.19 2.47
CA VAL A 27 5.43 10.14 3.34
C VAL A 27 3.93 9.97 3.08
N TYR A 28 3.18 11.07 2.99
CA TYR A 28 1.75 11.02 2.66
C TYR A 28 1.48 10.37 1.30
N GLN A 29 2.24 10.73 0.26
CA GLN A 29 2.12 10.12 -1.06
C GLN A 29 2.47 8.63 -1.04
N GLN A 30 3.49 8.24 -0.28
CA GLN A 30 3.88 6.84 -0.11
C GLN A 30 2.79 6.04 0.61
N GLN A 31 2.21 6.58 1.68
CA GLN A 31 1.11 5.93 2.40
C GLN A 31 -0.07 5.66 1.46
N ARG A 32 -0.47 6.64 0.65
CA ARG A 32 -1.54 6.46 -0.33
C ARG A 32 -1.25 5.35 -1.35
N LYS A 33 0.00 5.23 -1.79
CA LYS A 33 0.41 4.14 -2.70
C LYS A 33 0.36 2.78 -2.00
N ILE A 34 0.77 2.72 -0.74
CA ILE A 34 0.70 1.50 0.08
C ILE A 34 -0.76 1.06 0.23
N ASP A 35 -1.66 1.99 0.57
CA ASP A 35 -3.09 1.68 0.72
C ASP A 35 -3.69 1.13 -0.58
N GLN A 36 -3.31 1.73 -1.73
CA GLN A 36 -3.73 1.24 -3.05
C GLN A 36 -3.20 -0.17 -3.35
N LEU A 37 -1.92 -0.42 -3.07
CA LEU A 37 -1.32 -1.74 -3.27
C LEU A 37 -1.96 -2.79 -2.35
N GLN A 38 -2.24 -2.43 -1.10
CA GLN A 38 -2.91 -3.32 -0.16
C GLN A 38 -4.31 -3.70 -0.67
N ALA A 39 -5.10 -2.73 -1.14
CA ALA A 39 -6.42 -3.00 -1.71
C ALA A 39 -6.37 -3.93 -2.93
N VAL A 40 -5.36 -3.77 -3.81
CA VAL A 40 -5.15 -4.67 -4.95
C VAL A 40 -4.79 -6.08 -4.48
N CYS A 41 -3.90 -6.21 -3.50
CA CYS A 41 -3.54 -7.51 -2.92
C CYS A 41 -4.75 -8.21 -2.28
N GLU A 42 -5.57 -7.48 -1.53
CA GLU A 42 -6.80 -8.02 -0.92
C GLU A 42 -7.78 -8.51 -1.99
N SER A 43 -7.98 -7.74 -3.07
CA SER A 43 -8.81 -8.15 -4.20
C SER A 43 -8.28 -9.40 -4.90
N LEU A 44 -6.97 -9.50 -5.10
CA LEU A 44 -6.34 -10.68 -5.70
C LEU A 44 -6.52 -11.93 -4.83
N VAL A 45 -6.34 -11.78 -3.51
CA VAL A 45 -6.55 -12.88 -2.56
C VAL A 45 -8.01 -13.34 -2.58
N ALA A 46 -8.98 -12.42 -2.61
CA ALA A 46 -10.38 -12.75 -2.73
C ALA A 46 -10.68 -13.52 -4.02
N HIS A 47 -10.16 -13.05 -5.15
CA HIS A 47 -10.37 -13.70 -6.45
C HIS A 47 -9.78 -15.12 -6.52
N VAL A 48 -8.58 -15.33 -5.95
CA VAL A 48 -7.98 -16.66 -5.86
C VAL A 48 -8.83 -17.61 -5.01
N ARG A 49 -9.42 -17.11 -3.91
CA ARG A 49 -10.33 -17.91 -3.07
C ARG A 49 -11.59 -18.31 -3.83
N GLU A 50 -12.25 -17.37 -4.49
CA GLU A 50 -13.44 -17.63 -5.32
C GLU A 50 -13.17 -18.68 -6.40
N LEU A 51 -12.03 -18.58 -7.09
CA LEU A 51 -11.62 -19.58 -8.09
C LEU A 51 -11.41 -20.96 -7.45
N SER A 52 -10.81 -21.02 -6.25
CA SER A 52 -10.58 -22.27 -5.54
C SER A 52 -11.86 -22.93 -5.06
N GLU A 53 -12.85 -22.14 -4.64
CA GLU A 53 -14.18 -22.62 -4.23
C GLU A 53 -14.96 -23.14 -5.44
N SER A 54 -14.98 -22.37 -6.53
CA SER A 54 -15.60 -22.76 -7.80
C SER A 54 -15.01 -24.07 -8.35
N ALA A 55 -13.69 -24.27 -8.24
CA ALA A 55 -13.03 -25.50 -8.66
C ALA A 55 -13.43 -26.72 -7.81
N ARG A 56 -13.73 -26.52 -6.51
CA ARG A 56 -14.23 -27.60 -5.62
C ARG A 56 -15.68 -27.96 -5.93
N GLU A 57 -16.52 -26.96 -6.21
CA GLU A 57 -17.92 -27.18 -6.57
C GLU A 57 -18.07 -27.87 -7.94
N GLY A 58 -17.24 -27.51 -8.93
CA GLY A 58 -17.21 -28.19 -10.24
C GLY A 58 -16.70 -29.64 -10.21
N GLY A 59 -16.05 -30.08 -9.13
CA GLY A 59 -15.56 -31.45 -8.95
C GLY A 59 -16.58 -32.43 -8.36
N ALA A 60 -17.67 -31.94 -7.75
CA ALA A 60 -18.69 -32.76 -7.11
C ALA A 60 -19.76 -33.32 -8.05
N GLY A 61 -19.72 -32.97 -9.35
CA GLY A 61 -20.74 -33.34 -10.35
C GLY A 61 -20.42 -34.56 -11.23
N ASN A 62 -19.30 -35.25 -11.02
CA ASN A 62 -18.93 -36.43 -11.82
C ASN A 62 -19.34 -37.75 -11.13
N GLU A 63 -20.60 -37.83 -10.68
CA GLU A 63 -21.18 -39.10 -10.25
C GLU A 63 -21.31 -40.01 -11.49
N ARG A 64 -20.53 -41.11 -11.47
CA ARG A 64 -20.51 -42.13 -12.51
C ARG A 64 -21.93 -42.70 -12.71
N PRO A 65 -22.48 -42.77 -13.93
CA PRO A 65 -23.85 -43.23 -14.12
C PRO A 65 -24.03 -44.67 -13.61
N PRO A 66 -25.17 -45.00 -12.96
CA PRO A 66 -25.44 -46.35 -12.50
C PRO A 66 -25.58 -47.28 -13.71
N HIS A 67 -24.68 -48.24 -13.83
CA HIS A 67 -24.81 -49.33 -14.79
C HIS A 67 -25.87 -50.32 -14.30
N TYR A 68 -26.95 -50.46 -15.06
CA TYR A 68 -27.92 -51.56 -14.97
C TYR A 68 -27.36 -52.82 -15.64
#